data_AF-A0A7Z9G6M2-F1
#
_entry.id   AF-A0A7Z9G6M2-F1
#
_cell.length_a   1.000
_cell.length_b   1.000
_cell.length_c   1.000
_cell.angle_alpha   90.00
_cell.angle_beta   90.00
_cell.angle_gamma   90.00
#
_symmetry.space_group_name_H-M   'P 1'
#
loop_
_entity.id
_entity.type
_entity.pdbx_description
1 polymer ?
#
loop_
_entity_poly.entity_id
_entity_poly.type
_entity_poly.pdbx_seq_one_letter_code
_entity_poly.pdbx_strand_id
1 'polypeptide(L)' 'MSPLTFKGRNRVHVKREVLSYWHKNRSQHGMTLKEFLSRCRFAGSEREVVYLPTLKVHQPR' A
#
# COMPACT_ATOMS: atom_id res chain seq x y z
N MET A 1 -0.12 -2.14 13.80
CA MET A 1 -0.27 -1.11 12.76
C MET A 1 -1.65 -1.23 12.15
N SER A 2 -2.39 -0.13 12.07
CA SER A 2 -3.73 -0.11 11.48
C SER A 2 -3.66 -0.24 9.96
N PRO A 3 -4.65 -0.89 9.31
CA PRO A 3 -4.75 -0.93 7.86
C PRO A 3 -4.86 0.49 7.29
N LEU A 4 -4.13 0.76 6.20
CA LEU A 4 -4.14 2.07 5.55
C LEU A 4 -5.08 2.01 4.34
N THR A 5 -6.09 2.88 4.32
CA THR A 5 -7.08 2.91 3.24
C THR A 5 -6.83 4.10 2.33
N PHE A 6 -6.60 3.83 1.05
CA PHE A 6 -6.51 4.81 -0.02
C PHE A 6 -7.87 4.93 -0.69
N LYS A 7 -8.44 6.13 -0.72
CA LYS A 7 -9.72 6.42 -1.39
C LYS A 7 -9.49 7.37 -2.56
N GLY A 8 -10.22 7.17 -3.64
CA GLY A 8 -10.09 8.00 -4.83
C GLY A 8 -11.37 8.06 -5.65
N ARG A 9 -11.40 9.03 -6.57
CA ARG A 9 -12.57 9.28 -7.44
C ARG A 9 -12.86 8.11 -8.39
N ASN A 10 -11.80 7.42 -8.82
CA ASN A 10 -11.85 6.27 -9.71
C ASN A 10 -10.62 5.37 -9.48
N ARG A 11 -10.61 4.21 -10.13
CA ARG A 11 -9.53 3.22 -10.02
C ARG A 11 -8.14 3.79 -10.32
N VAL A 12 -8.04 4.66 -11.32
CA VAL A 12 -6.76 5.28 -11.73
C VAL A 12 -6.25 6.22 -10.65
N HIS A 13 -7.14 7.02 -10.06
CA HIS A 13 -6.80 7.95 -8.99
C HIS A 13 -6.30 7.19 -7.75
N VAL A 14 -7.00 6.12 -7.34
CA VAL A 14 -6.57 5.29 -6.20
C VAL A 14 -5.21 4.66 -6.45
N LYS A 15 -4.96 4.13 -7.66
CA LYS A 15 -3.66 3.57 -8.01
C LYS A 15 -2.54 4.61 -7.95
N ARG A 16 -2.81 5.85 -8.35
CA ARG A 16 -1.84 6.96 -8.22
C ARG A 16 -1.53 7.26 -6.76
N GLU A 17 -2.54 7.31 -5.89
CA GLU A 17 -2.34 7.54 -4.46
C GLU A 17 -1.51 6.42 -3.82
N VAL A 18 -1.83 5.16 -4.13
CA VAL A 18 -1.11 3.97 -3.68
C VAL A 18 0.37 4.02 -4.12
N LEU A 19 0.63 4.35 -5.40
CA LEU A 19 1.99 4.47 -5.93
C LEU A 19 2.75 5.65 -5.34
N SER A 20 2.10 6.80 -5.19
CA SER A 20 2.66 8.01 -4.58
C SER A 20 3.07 7.75 -3.14
N TYR A 21 2.22 7.07 -2.38
CA TYR A 21 2.53 6.64 -1.02
C TYR A 21 3.73 5.69 -0.96
N TRP A 22 3.74 4.65 -1.79
CA TRP A 22 4.89 3.72 -1.84
C TRP A 22 6.18 4.46 -2.20
N HIS A 23 6.16 5.31 -3.22
CA HIS A 23 7.35 6.05 -3.65
C HIS A 23 7.92 6.95 -2.53
N LYS A 24 7.04 7.65 -1.80
CA LYS A 24 7.42 8.50 -0.66
C LYS A 24 7.96 7.70 0.53
N ASN A 25 7.44 6.51 0.78
CA ASN A 25 7.78 5.67 1.93
C ASN A 25 8.70 4.48 1.58
N ARG A 26 9.23 4.42 0.35
CA ARG A 26 9.97 3.25 -0.16
C ARG A 26 11.17 2.88 0.71
N SER A 27 11.86 3.89 1.24
CA SER A 27 13.03 3.74 2.10
C SER A 27 12.69 3.13 3.46
N GLN A 28 11.48 3.40 3.98
CA GLN A 28 11.01 2.89 5.27
C GLN A 28 10.41 1.49 5.16
N HIS A 29 9.84 1.16 4.00
CA HIS A 29 9.20 -0.13 3.78
C HIS A 29 10.17 -1.28 3.50
N GLY A 30 11.37 -0.98 2.96
CA GLY A 30 12.38 -2.00 2.65
C GLY A 30 11.85 -3.11 1.73
N MET A 31 10.84 -2.83 0.91
CA MET A 31 10.18 -3.81 0.05
C MET A 31 10.00 -3.26 -1.36
N THR A 32 9.97 -4.17 -2.33
CA THR A 32 9.74 -3.84 -3.74
C THR A 32 8.31 -3.37 -3.98
N LEU A 33 8.09 -2.67 -5.10
CA LEU A 33 6.74 -2.26 -5.49
C LEU A 33 5.80 -3.46 -5.65
N LYS A 34 6.30 -4.58 -6.17
CA LYS A 34 5.53 -5.82 -6.33
C LYS A 34 5.08 -6.38 -4.98
N GLU A 35 5.97 -6.44 -3.99
CA GLU A 35 5.62 -6.86 -2.64
C GLU A 35 4.59 -5.92 -2.00
N PHE A 36 4.77 -4.61 -2.16
CA PHE A 36 3.81 -3.63 -1.67
C PHE A 36 2.42 -3.81 -2.30
N LEU A 37 2.35 -3.92 -3.63
CA LEU A 37 1.08 -4.11 -4.34
C LEU A 37 0.40 -5.44 -4.01
N SER A 38 1.14 -6.50 -3.70
CA SER A 38 0.56 -7.77 -3.24
C SER A 38 -0.20 -7.66 -1.91
N ARG A 39 0.12 -6.64 -1.11
CA ARG A 39 -0.52 -6.33 0.17
C ARG A 39 -1.66 -5.31 0.04
N CYS A 40 -1.87 -4.77 -1.17
CA CYS A 40 -2.97 -3.90 -1.49
C CYS A 40 -4.18 -4.73 -1.97
N ARG A 41 -5.34 -4.52 -1.36
CA ARG A 41 -6.61 -5.14 -1.74
C ARG A 41 -7.61 -4.06 -2.12
N PHE A 42 -8.34 -4.25 -3.22
CA PHE A 42 -9.46 -3.37 -3.53
C PHE A 42 -10.61 -3.66 -2.56
N ALA A 43 -11.22 -2.62 -2.00
CA ALA A 43 -12.43 -2.73 -1.20
C ALA A 43 -13.63 -2.32 -2.04
N GLY A 44 -14.59 -3.25 -2.20
CA GLY A 44 -15.94 -3.05 -2.75
C GLY A 44 -16.04 -2.44 -4.15
N SER A 45 -15.74 -1.14 -4.27
CA SER A 45 -16.16 -0.29 -5.39
C SER A 45 -15.03 0.10 -6.35
N GLU A 46 -13.89 -0.61 -6.37
CA GLU A 46 -12.64 -0.29 -7.11
C GLU A 46 -12.05 1.13 -6.85
N ARG A 47 -12.71 1.91 -5.99
CA ARG A 47 -12.39 3.29 -5.59
C ARG A 47 -11.70 3.36 -4.24
N GLU A 48 -11.47 2.19 -3.64
CA GLU A 48 -10.80 2.06 -2.36
C GLU A 48 -9.78 0.94 -2.45
N VAL A 49 -8.56 1.20 -1.98
CA VAL A 49 -7.51 0.19 -1.80
C VAL A 49 -7.09 0.19 -0.34
N VAL A 50 -7.13 -0.98 0.28
CA VAL A 50 -6.64 -1.22 1.63
C VAL A 50 -5.26 -1.84 1.54
N TYR A 51 -4.27 -1.15 2.11
CA TYR A 51 -2.94 -1.68 2.33
C TYR A 51 -2.86 -2.32 3.73
N LEU A 52 -2.47 -3.59 3.75
CA LEU A 52 -2.25 -4.36 4.98
C LEU A 52 -0.74 -4.40 5.27
N PRO A 53 -0.22 -3.52 6.16
CA PRO A 53 1.18 -3.56 6.55
C PRO A 53 1.45 -4.82 7.37
N THR A 54 1.99 -5.88 6.76
CA THR A 54 2.57 -6.97 7.54
C THR A 54 3.91 -6.47 8.08
N LEU A 55 4.02 -6.39 9.41
CA LEU A 55 5.28 -6.18 10.12
C LEU A 55 6.31 -7.19 9.59
N LYS A 56 7.20 -6.79 8.69
CA LYS A 56 8.51 -7.43 8.64
C LYS A 56 9.24 -6.84 9.85
N VAL A 57 9.05 -7.47 11.01
CA VAL A 57 9.96 -7.28 12.14
C VAL A 57 11.33 -7.59 11.56
N HIS A 58 12.15 -6.56 11.37
CA HIS A 58 13.57 -6.75 11.10
C HIS A 58 14.09 -7.41 12.37
N GLN A 59 14.19 -8.74 12.36
CA GLN A 59 14.81 -9.48 13.44
C GLN A 59 16.32 -9.25 13.25
N PRO A 60 16.99 -8.49 14.12
CA PRO A 60 18.44 -8.35 14.02
C PRO A 60 19.03 -9.74 14.28
N ARG A 61 19.95 -10.15 13.40
CA ARG A 61 20.83 -11.29 13.61
C ARG A 61 22.18 -10.77 14.07
#